data_AF-A0A3C1Q9R1-F1
#
_entry.id   AF-A0A3C1Q9R1-F1
#
_cell.length_a   1.000
_cell.length_b   1.000
_cell.length_c   1.000
_cell.angle_alpha   90.00
_cell.angle_beta   90.00
_cell.angle_gamma   90.00
#
_symmetry.space_group_name_H-M   'P 1'
#
loop_
_entity.id
_entity.type
_entity.pdbx_description
1 polymer ?
#
loop_
_entity_poly.entity_id
_entity_poly.type
_entity_poly.pdbx_seq_one_letter_code
_entity_poly.pdbx_strand_id
1 'polypeptide(L)'
;MNGVLPVGMGSIGTMMRPSLSPGLSTALGYGERASSATGPDSRADRAGAAAPVDRDAEEQKRLAQACSEFEAIFIEMVLKSARASIPKGGLFSSEEQELVREMLDAELAKEIARGGGIGVAKSMERNMAQGGKVVKPGGSGEL
;
A
#
# COMPACT_ATOMS: atom_id res chain seq x y z
N MET A 1 47.09 37.58 11.59
CA MET A 1 45.98 36.64 11.38
C MET A 1 46.46 35.53 10.46
N ASN A 2 46.66 34.32 11.01
CA ASN A 2 46.64 33.01 10.34
C ASN A 2 47.28 31.99 11.30
N GLY A 3 46.45 31.34 12.10
CA GLY A 3 46.83 30.24 12.99
C GLY A 3 46.39 28.93 12.35
N VAL A 4 47.37 28.11 11.96
CA VAL A 4 47.21 26.73 11.51
C VAL A 4 46.83 25.88 12.71
N LEU A 5 45.68 25.20 12.66
CA LEU A 5 45.30 24.19 13.65
C LEU A 5 45.80 22.81 13.18
N PRO A 6 46.50 22.04 14.01
CA PRO A 6 46.92 20.69 13.66
C PRO A 6 45.78 19.67 13.78
N VAL A 7 45.81 18.71 12.88
CA VAL A 7 44.93 17.54 12.80
C VAL A 7 45.26 16.57 13.94
N GLY A 8 44.30 16.36 14.85
CA GLY A 8 44.38 15.40 15.95
C GLY A 8 43.65 14.10 15.63
N MET A 9 44.43 13.05 15.37
CA MET A 9 43.99 11.67 15.20
C MET A 9 43.79 11.02 16.59
N GLY A 10 42.65 10.34 16.80
CA GLY A 10 42.56 9.19 17.69
C GLY A 10 42.06 9.41 19.13
N SER A 11 40.80 9.02 19.39
CA SER A 11 40.45 8.14 20.51
C SER A 11 39.06 7.58 20.32
N ILE A 12 39.01 6.26 20.23
CA ILE A 12 37.85 5.40 20.08
C ILE A 12 37.09 5.42 21.41
N GLY A 13 36.01 6.20 21.46
CA GLY A 13 35.13 6.37 22.62
C GLY A 13 33.95 5.39 22.59
N THR A 14 34.18 4.27 23.25
CA THR A 14 33.25 3.30 23.86
C THR A 14 31.85 3.82 24.25
N MET A 15 30.86 2.90 24.17
CA MET A 15 29.55 2.84 24.85
C MET A 15 28.31 3.40 24.12
N MET A 16 27.52 2.50 23.52
CA MET A 16 26.16 2.17 23.99
C MET A 16 25.66 0.93 23.22
N ARG A 17 25.82 -0.27 23.78
CA ARG A 17 25.20 -1.50 23.26
C ARG A 17 23.84 -1.70 23.96
N PRO A 18 22.73 -1.91 23.24
CA PRO A 18 21.45 -2.25 23.88
C PRO A 18 21.55 -3.62 24.57
N SER A 19 21.14 -3.66 25.85
CA SER A 19 21.13 -4.85 26.70
C SER A 19 20.03 -5.82 26.26
N LEU A 20 20.44 -7.00 25.82
CA LEU A 20 19.56 -8.13 25.55
C LEU A 20 19.26 -8.83 26.87
N SER A 21 18.01 -8.73 27.35
CA SER A 21 17.54 -9.40 28.56
C SER A 21 17.36 -10.91 28.32
N PRO A 22 17.94 -11.80 29.14
CA PRO A 22 17.64 -13.22 29.11
C PRO A 22 16.38 -13.51 29.96
N GLY A 23 15.39 -14.18 29.37
CA GLY A 23 14.12 -14.46 30.04
C GLY A 23 13.42 -15.71 29.51
N LEU A 24 14.13 -16.83 29.37
CA LEU A 24 13.52 -18.15 29.28
C LEU A 24 13.42 -18.72 30.70
N SER A 25 12.27 -18.49 31.36
CA SER A 25 11.92 -19.18 32.59
C SER A 25 10.78 -20.15 32.30
N THR A 26 11.14 -21.43 32.40
CA THR A 26 10.27 -22.60 32.35
C THR A 26 9.28 -22.58 33.51
N ALA A 27 8.00 -22.35 33.25
CA ALA A 27 6.94 -22.66 34.20
C ALA A 27 6.33 -24.03 33.84
N LEU A 28 6.95 -25.06 34.42
CA LEU A 28 6.40 -26.39 34.59
C LEU A 28 5.19 -26.29 35.52
N GLY A 29 4.07 -26.90 35.12
CA GLY A 29 3.00 -27.33 36.01
C GLY A 29 2.02 -26.24 36.44
N TYR A 30 0.75 -26.42 36.08
CA TYR A 30 -0.35 -26.54 37.03
C TYR A 30 -1.56 -27.05 36.25
N GLY A 31 -1.97 -28.29 36.53
CA GLY A 31 -3.34 -28.69 36.28
C GLY A 31 -4.26 -27.81 37.14
N GLU A 32 -5.47 -27.56 36.64
CA GLU A 32 -6.73 -27.72 37.36
C GLU A 32 -7.82 -27.07 36.50
N ARG A 33 -8.52 -27.89 35.69
CA ARG A 33 -9.82 -27.49 35.14
C ARG A 33 -10.87 -27.79 36.20
N ALA A 34 -11.36 -26.74 36.84
CA ALA A 34 -12.63 -26.65 37.56
C ALA A 34 -12.78 -25.16 37.93
N SER A 35 -13.93 -24.51 37.98
CA SER A 35 -15.32 -24.83 37.72
C SER A 35 -16.05 -23.48 37.81
N SER A 36 -17.07 -23.28 36.98
CA SER A 36 -18.28 -22.47 37.22
C SER A 36 -18.18 -21.11 37.93
N ALA A 37 -18.54 -20.04 37.22
CA ALA A 37 -19.53 -19.08 37.74
C ALA A 37 -20.07 -18.20 36.61
N THR A 38 -21.35 -18.43 36.33
CA THR A 38 -22.25 -17.57 35.56
C THR A 38 -22.46 -16.23 36.26
N GLY A 39 -22.37 -15.14 35.52
CA GLY A 39 -22.81 -13.80 35.91
C GLY A 39 -22.90 -12.88 34.68
N PRO A 40 -24.09 -12.37 34.31
CA PRO A 40 -24.27 -11.61 33.09
C PRO A 40 -24.30 -10.11 33.40
N ASP A 41 -23.19 -9.40 33.29
CA ASP A 41 -23.21 -8.00 32.81
C ASP A 41 -21.80 -7.43 32.70
N SER A 42 -21.28 -7.34 31.48
CA SER A 42 -20.19 -6.44 31.08
C SER A 42 -20.22 -6.31 29.55
N ARG A 43 -21.43 -6.06 29.00
CA ARG A 43 -21.62 -5.70 27.59
C ARG A 43 -21.64 -4.17 27.44
N ALA A 44 -20.75 -3.49 28.16
CA ALA A 44 -20.67 -2.03 28.15
C ALA A 44 -19.25 -1.47 27.94
N ASP A 45 -18.24 -2.31 27.68
CA ASP A 45 -16.87 -1.81 27.51
C ASP A 45 -16.06 -2.51 26.41
N ARG A 46 -16.62 -2.54 25.19
CA ARG A 46 -15.80 -2.54 23.97
C ARG A 46 -16.28 -1.47 23.01
N ALA A 47 -16.45 -0.26 23.52
CA ALA A 47 -16.24 0.94 22.72
C ALA A 47 -14.72 1.21 22.67
N GLY A 48 -13.97 0.28 22.06
CA GLY A 48 -12.60 0.50 21.68
C GLY A 48 -12.57 1.47 20.50
N ALA A 49 -12.67 2.76 20.80
CA ALA A 49 -12.40 3.84 19.86
C ALA A 49 -10.89 3.82 19.51
N ALA A 50 -10.50 2.94 18.61
CA ALA A 50 -9.29 3.12 17.82
C ALA A 50 -9.63 4.13 16.71
N ALA A 51 -8.85 5.21 16.68
CA ALA A 51 -9.07 6.46 15.96
C ALA A 51 -9.64 6.32 14.52
N PRO A 52 -10.60 7.16 14.11
CA PRO A 52 -11.20 7.13 12.77
C PRO A 52 -10.31 7.69 11.65
N VAL A 53 -9.03 7.98 11.89
CA VAL A 53 -8.20 8.75 10.95
C VAL A 53 -7.34 7.87 10.04
N ASP A 54 -6.95 6.68 10.50
CA ASP A 54 -6.03 5.80 9.75
C ASP A 54 -6.74 4.88 8.75
N ARG A 55 -8.00 4.49 9.04
CA ARG A 55 -8.75 3.58 8.15
C ARG A 55 -9.10 4.22 6.81
N ASP A 56 -9.53 5.48 6.84
CA ASP A 56 -9.88 6.21 5.63
C ASP A 56 -8.64 6.48 4.75
N ALA A 57 -7.49 6.72 5.38
CA ALA A 57 -6.22 6.93 4.66
C ALA A 57 -5.72 5.64 4.01
N GLU A 58 -5.80 4.50 4.70
CA GLU A 58 -5.42 3.20 4.15
C GLU A 58 -6.37 2.74 3.03
N GLU A 59 -7.67 3.02 3.15
CA GLU A 59 -8.65 2.75 2.09
C GLU A 59 -8.38 3.60 0.84
N GLN A 60 -8.08 4.90 1.03
CA GLN A 60 -7.70 5.78 -0.09
C GLN A 60 -6.43 5.32 -0.80
N LYS A 61 -5.40 4.86 -0.07
CA LYS A 61 -4.18 4.30 -0.68
C LYS A 61 -4.48 3.05 -1.51
N ARG A 62 -5.31 2.15 -1.01
CA ARG A 62 -5.72 0.94 -1.73
C ARG A 62 -6.51 1.27 -2.99
N LEU A 63 -7.40 2.26 -2.90
CA LEU A 63 -8.15 2.77 -4.04
C LEU A 63 -7.21 3.33 -5.12
N ALA A 64 -6.27 4.19 -4.72
CA ALA A 64 -5.29 4.77 -5.62
C ALA A 64 -4.41 3.70 -6.29
N GLN A 65 -3.98 2.70 -5.51
CA GLN A 65 -3.23 1.57 -6.05
C GLN A 65 -4.05 0.78 -7.08
N ALA A 66 -5.30 0.43 -6.78
CA ALA A 66 -6.17 -0.29 -7.70
C ALA A 66 -6.46 0.52 -8.98
N CYS A 67 -6.66 1.83 -8.86
CA CYS A 67 -6.83 2.72 -10.01
C CYS A 67 -5.55 2.81 -10.87
N SER A 68 -4.37 2.85 -10.25
CA SER A 68 -3.09 2.80 -10.95
C SER A 68 -2.86 1.47 -11.68
N GLU A 69 -3.22 0.34 -11.05
CA GLU A 69 -3.13 -0.98 -11.67
C GLU A 69 -4.08 -1.13 -12.86
N PHE A 70 -5.29 -0.58 -12.76
CA PHE A 70 -6.21 -0.50 -13.89
C PHE A 70 -5.65 0.34 -15.04
N GLU A 71 -5.07 1.50 -14.74
CA GLU A 71 -4.45 2.36 -15.74
C GLU A 71 -3.27 1.66 -16.44
N ALA A 72 -2.51 0.83 -15.73
CA ALA A 72 -1.45 0.02 -16.34
C ALA A 72 -2.02 -0.94 -17.40
N ILE A 73 -3.10 -1.68 -17.09
CA ILE A 73 -3.76 -2.57 -18.08
C ILE A 73 -4.27 -1.79 -19.29
N PHE A 74 -4.82 -0.60 -19.06
CA PHE A 74 -5.26 0.27 -20.14
C PHE A 74 -4.11 0.71 -21.03
N ILE A 75 -2.98 1.14 -20.45
CA ILE A 75 -1.79 1.56 -21.19
C ILE A 75 -1.23 0.38 -22.00
N GLU A 76 -1.16 -0.81 -21.42
CA GLU A 76 -0.75 -2.03 -22.13
C GLU A 76 -1.62 -2.28 -23.37
N MET A 77 -2.95 -2.15 -23.24
CA MET A 77 -3.88 -2.28 -24.36
C MET A 77 -3.64 -1.22 -25.44
N VAL A 78 -3.36 0.03 -25.05
CA VAL A 78 -3.03 1.12 -25.98
C VAL A 78 -1.73 0.83 -26.72
N LEU A 79 -0.68 0.40 -26.01
CA LEU A 79 0.61 0.04 -26.61
C LEU A 79 0.46 -1.10 -27.61
N LYS A 80 -0.28 -2.15 -27.22
CA LYS A 80 -0.58 -3.30 -28.07
C LYS A 80 -1.36 -2.88 -29.32
N SER A 81 -2.39 -2.04 -29.15
CA SER A 81 -3.22 -1.55 -30.26
C SER A 81 -2.45 -0.64 -31.21
N ALA A 82 -1.62 0.26 -30.67
CA ALA A 82 -0.74 1.11 -31.47
C ALA A 82 0.22 0.26 -32.31
N ARG A 83 0.81 -0.80 -31.73
CA ARG A 83 1.69 -1.70 -32.48
C ARG A 83 0.95 -2.55 -33.52
N ALA A 84 -0.26 -3.02 -33.19
CA ALA A 84 -1.09 -3.77 -34.13
C ALA A 84 -1.46 -2.94 -35.38
N SER A 85 -1.45 -1.61 -35.28
CA SER A 85 -1.68 -0.71 -36.43
C SER A 85 -0.48 -0.59 -37.38
N ILE A 86 0.71 -1.02 -36.96
CA ILE A 86 1.92 -1.03 -37.80
C ILE A 86 1.90 -2.32 -38.65
N PRO A 87 1.95 -2.22 -39.99
CA PRO A 87 1.98 -3.40 -40.85
C PRO A 87 3.12 -4.34 -40.45
N LYS A 88 2.80 -5.61 -40.17
CA LYS A 88 3.79 -6.66 -39.86
C LYS A 88 4.54 -7.03 -41.14
N GLY A 89 5.51 -6.19 -41.51
CA GLY A 89 6.32 -6.36 -42.71
C GLY A 89 7.62 -7.09 -42.40
N GLY A 90 7.60 -8.43 -42.46
CA GLY A 90 8.85 -9.21 -42.53
C GLY A 90 8.77 -10.62 -41.98
N LEU A 91 9.61 -11.51 -42.53
CA LEU A 91 9.87 -12.89 -42.12
C LEU A 91 10.35 -13.07 -40.65
N PHE A 92 10.37 -12.00 -39.85
CA PHE A 92 11.02 -11.93 -38.54
C PHE A 92 10.06 -11.75 -37.35
N SER A 93 8.73 -11.87 -37.54
CA SER A 93 7.81 -11.92 -36.39
C SER A 93 7.59 -13.36 -35.93
N SER A 94 8.40 -13.83 -34.98
CA SER A 94 8.22 -15.14 -34.33
C SER A 94 7.31 -15.02 -33.10
N GLU A 95 6.67 -16.12 -32.71
CA GLU A 95 5.80 -16.19 -31.52
C GLU A 95 6.58 -15.90 -30.23
N GLU A 96 7.83 -16.34 -30.13
CA GLU A 96 8.70 -16.09 -28.97
C GLU A 96 9.00 -14.60 -28.81
N GLN A 97 9.16 -13.88 -29.92
CA GLN A 97 9.35 -12.43 -29.88
C GLN A 97 8.08 -11.73 -29.40
N GLU A 98 6.90 -12.22 -29.75
CA GLU A 98 5.65 -11.63 -29.29
C GLU A 98 5.48 -11.83 -27.79
N LEU A 99 5.78 -13.02 -27.26
CA LEU A 99 5.72 -13.28 -25.82
C LEU A 99 6.65 -12.37 -25.02
N VAL A 100 7.92 -12.26 -25.44
CA VAL A 100 8.88 -11.35 -24.78
C VAL A 100 8.40 -9.90 -24.84
N ARG A 101 7.78 -9.51 -25.96
CA ARG A 101 7.27 -8.16 -26.17
C ARG A 101 6.03 -7.88 -25.34
N GLU A 102 5.13 -8.84 -25.16
CA GLU A 102 3.99 -8.74 -24.24
C GLU A 102 4.46 -8.56 -22.80
N MET A 103 5.47 -9.32 -22.35
CA MET A 103 6.06 -9.14 -21.02
C MET A 103 6.70 -7.75 -20.85
N LEU A 104 7.39 -7.27 -21.89
CA LEU A 104 7.97 -5.93 -21.90
C LEU A 104 6.90 -4.83 -21.83
N ASP A 105 5.84 -4.96 -22.63
CA ASP A 105 4.75 -4.00 -22.65
C ASP A 105 4.03 -3.95 -21.30
N ALA A 106 3.82 -5.10 -20.65
CA ALA A 106 3.20 -5.17 -19.33
C ALA A 106 4.03 -4.44 -18.27
N GLU A 107 5.35 -4.59 -18.27
CA GLU A 107 6.20 -3.90 -17.29
C GLU A 107 6.35 -2.41 -17.61
N LEU A 108 6.48 -2.07 -18.89
CA LEU A 108 6.50 -0.68 -19.34
C LEU A 108 5.20 0.04 -18.96
N ALA A 109 4.05 -0.60 -19.14
CA ALA A 109 2.76 -0.03 -18.79
C ALA A 109 2.61 0.23 -17.29
N LYS A 110 3.12 -0.67 -16.43
CA LYS A 110 3.18 -0.43 -14.98
C LYS A 110 4.05 0.76 -14.62
N GLU A 111 5.23 0.88 -15.24
CA GLU A 111 6.14 1.99 -14.98
C GLU A 111 5.55 3.34 -15.45
N ILE A 112 4.87 3.36 -16.60
CA ILE A 112 4.16 4.55 -17.06
C ILE A 112 3.04 4.92 -16.09
N ALA A 113 2.22 3.95 -15.65
CA ALA A 113 1.15 4.19 -14.69
C ALA A 113 1.68 4.73 -13.35
N ARG A 114 2.77 4.14 -12.82
CA ARG A 114 3.46 4.60 -11.59
C ARG A 114 4.04 6.00 -11.75
N GLY A 115 4.58 6.32 -12.92
CA GLY A 115 5.19 7.61 -13.23
C GLY A 115 4.20 8.78 -13.40
N GLY A 116 2.89 8.53 -13.25
CA GLY A 116 1.84 9.54 -13.36
C GLY A 116 0.86 9.32 -14.50
N GLY A 117 1.10 8.29 -15.32
CA GLY A 117 0.16 7.76 -16.30
C GLY A 117 -0.33 8.79 -17.31
N ILE A 118 -1.53 8.55 -17.82
CA ILE A 118 -2.26 9.46 -18.70
C ILE A 118 -3.38 10.21 -17.94
N GLY A 119 -3.61 9.88 -16.66
CA GLY A 119 -4.57 10.52 -15.77
C GLY A 119 -5.91 9.79 -15.65
N VAL A 120 -6.00 8.55 -16.13
CA VAL A 120 -7.20 7.72 -15.99
C VAL A 120 -7.39 7.30 -14.54
N ALA A 121 -6.31 6.91 -13.84
CA ALA A 121 -6.38 6.53 -12.42
C ALA A 121 -6.96 7.67 -11.57
N LYS A 122 -6.44 8.89 -11.73
CA LYS A 122 -6.91 10.10 -11.04
C LYS A 122 -8.38 10.42 -11.32
N SER A 123 -8.83 10.15 -12.54
CA SER A 123 -10.23 10.34 -12.92
C SER A 123 -11.13 9.31 -12.25
N MET A 124 -10.70 8.05 -12.16
CA MET A 124 -11.43 6.99 -11.45
C MET A 124 -11.52 7.26 -9.95
N GLU A 125 -10.39 7.61 -9.31
CA GLU A 125 -10.33 7.98 -7.89
C GLU A 125 -11.34 9.09 -7.57
N ARG A 126 -11.40 10.12 -8.41
CA ARG A 126 -12.33 11.25 -8.23
C ARG A 126 -13.79 10.84 -8.38
N ASN A 127 -14.11 9.95 -9.31
CA ASN A 127 -15.48 9.46 -9.49
C ASN A 127 -15.94 8.60 -8.31
N MET A 128 -15.05 7.74 -7.79
CA MET A 128 -15.34 6.90 -6.63
C MET A 128 -15.45 7.72 -5.33
N ALA A 129 -14.60 8.74 -5.16
CA ALA A 129 -14.70 9.67 -4.03
C ALA A 129 -15.99 10.50 -4.03
N GLN A 130 -16.59 10.75 -5.19
CA GLN A 130 -17.88 11.44 -5.32
C GLN A 130 -19.06 10.49 -5.13
N GLY A 131 -18.98 9.25 -5.64
CA GLY A 131 -20.02 8.23 -5.49
C GLY A 131 -20.18 7.68 -4.06
N GLY A 132 -19.14 7.77 -3.22
CA GLY A 132 -19.21 7.39 -1.80
C GLY A 132 -19.94 8.40 -0.89
N LYS A 133 -20.22 9.61 -1.38
CA LYS A 133 -21.07 10.57 -0.66
C LYS A 133 -22.52 10.21 -0.92
N VAL A 134 -23.04 9.24 -0.16
CA VAL A 134 -24.49 9.03 -0.04
C VAL A 134 -25.09 10.35 0.40
N VAL A 135 -25.75 11.05 -0.54
CA VAL A 135 -26.61 12.19 -0.25
C VAL A 135 -27.66 11.69 0.72
N LYS A 136 -27.47 11.98 2.01
CA LYS A 136 -28.50 11.81 3.01
C LYS A 136 -29.65 12.72 2.57
N PRO A 137 -30.84 12.20 2.23
CA PRO A 137 -31.98 13.07 2.03
C PRO A 137 -32.18 13.81 3.35
N GLY A 138 -31.98 15.12 3.32
CA GLY A 138 -32.26 15.99 4.43
C GLY A 138 -33.75 15.91 4.72
N GLY A 139 -34.11 15.07 5.70
CA GLY A 139 -35.37 15.19 6.39
C GLY A 139 -35.32 16.46 7.23
N SER A 140 -35.94 17.51 6.72
CA SER A 140 -36.44 18.60 7.54
C SER A 140 -37.95 18.62 7.34
N GLY A 141 -38.65 17.94 8.26
CA GLY A 141 -40.01 18.34 8.55
C GLY A 141 -39.93 19.72 9.18
N GLU A 142 -40.66 20.68 8.63
CA GLU A 142 -41.14 21.85 9.35
C GLU A 142 -42.54 22.20 8.82
N LEU A 143 -43.49 22.09 9.76
CA LEU A 143 -44.84 22.68 9.84
C LEU A 143 -45.97 22.08 8.99
#